data_AF-A0A3Q4I4F5-F1
#
_entry.id   AF-A0A3Q4I4F5-F1
#
_cell.length_a   1.000
_cell.length_b   1.000
_cell.length_c   1.000
_cell.angle_alpha   90.00
_cell.angle_beta   90.00
_cell.angle_gamma   90.00
#
_symmetry.space_group_name_H-M   'P 1'
#
loop_
_entity.id
_entity.type
_entity.pdbx_description
1 polymer ?
#
loop_
_entity_poly.entity_id
_entity_poly.type
_entity_poly.pdbx_seq_one_letter_code
_entity_poly.pdbx_strand_id
1 'polypeptide(L)'
;MDLSLLQVMERESILEVLRRDKQMRAIEEDRIRRMKYDLQELRRKGAKSYARQYGERTCARCQRPLGKFWNSGAVCRGCSHRICNKCRVGAAIWKCTVCHAYRDVKIKSGEWFLEEKSKKFPVTTGLYAKPKLHISIVPPTPPPHLDYHSLSRSGVKYYFLFPFFFTS
;
A
#
# COMPACT_ATOMS: atom_id res chain seq x y z
N MET A 1 -2.33 32.29 -1.10
CA MET A 1 -2.09 32.74 0.28
C MET A 1 -1.11 33.87 0.19
N ASP A 2 -1.43 34.99 0.83
CA ASP A 2 -0.53 36.11 0.94
C ASP A 2 0.23 35.98 2.27
N LEU A 3 1.56 35.87 2.20
CA LEU A 3 2.44 35.80 3.38
C LEU A 3 2.96 37.20 3.75
N SER A 4 2.45 38.25 3.10
CA SER A 4 2.86 39.65 3.23
C SER A 4 2.87 40.17 4.67
N LEU A 5 1.99 39.65 5.53
CA LEU A 5 1.79 40.07 6.93
C LEU A 5 2.81 39.48 7.93
N LEU A 6 3.62 38.51 7.51
CA LEU A 6 4.65 37.89 8.35
C LEU A 6 5.95 38.69 8.32
N GLN A 7 6.69 38.68 9.44
CA GLN A 7 8.06 39.19 9.46
C GLN A 7 8.91 38.43 8.43
N VAL A 8 9.88 39.12 7.83
CA VAL A 8 10.69 38.57 6.72
C VAL A 8 11.32 37.22 7.11
N MET A 9 11.86 37.12 8.34
CA MET A 9 12.48 35.91 8.86
C MET A 9 11.48 34.74 9.02
N GLU A 10 10.27 35.00 9.50
CA GLU A 10 9.22 33.98 9.65
C GLU A 10 8.78 33.46 8.28
N ARG A 11 8.63 34.38 7.32
CA ARG A 11 8.27 34.04 5.94
C ARG A 11 9.32 33.15 5.29
N GLU A 12 10.60 33.50 5.40
CA GLU A 12 11.69 32.70 4.83
C GLU A 12 11.73 31.29 5.43
N SER A 13 11.57 31.19 6.76
CA SER A 13 11.50 29.90 7.46
C SER A 13 10.34 29.03 6.95
N ILE A 14 9.13 29.60 6.84
CA ILE A 14 7.95 28.88 6.35
C ILE A 14 8.14 28.44 4.89
N LEU A 15 8.68 29.32 4.02
CA LEU A 15 8.92 28.99 2.63
C LEU A 15 9.91 27.83 2.47
N GLU A 16 10.94 27.79 3.31
CA GLU A 16 11.92 26.72 3.28
C GLU A 16 11.32 25.37 3.73
N VAL A 17 10.48 25.37 4.78
CA VAL A 17 9.72 24.17 5.19
C VAL A 17 8.84 23.67 4.04
N LEU A 18 8.12 24.57 3.36
CA LEU A 18 7.26 24.22 2.24
C LEU A 18 8.05 23.66 1.04
N ARG A 19 9.23 24.23 0.76
CA ARG A 19 10.11 23.74 -0.32
C ARG A 19 10.58 22.32 -0.03
N ARG A 20 11.05 22.04 1.19
CA ARG A 20 11.47 20.70 1.61
C ARG A 20 10.31 19.70 1.59
N ASP A 21 9.14 20.08 2.09
CA ASP A 21 7.94 19.24 2.05
C ASP A 21 7.53 18.90 0.60
N LYS A 22 7.61 19.87 -0.32
CA LYS A 22 7.38 19.63 -1.76
C LYS A 22 8.39 18.63 -2.34
N GLN A 23 9.68 18.76 -2.01
CA GLN A 23 10.72 17.84 -2.47
C GLN A 23 10.51 16.42 -1.93
N MET A 24 10.24 16.27 -0.63
CA MET A 24 9.98 14.97 0.00
C MET A 24 8.75 14.30 -0.62
N ARG A 25 7.68 15.05 -0.90
CA ARG A 25 6.51 14.51 -1.59
C ARG A 25 6.82 14.01 -2.98
N ALA A 26 7.60 14.75 -3.76
CA ALA A 26 7.96 14.31 -5.11
C ALA A 26 8.74 12.99 -5.08
N ILE A 27 9.66 12.83 -4.13
CA ILE A 27 10.43 11.59 -3.92
C ILE A 27 9.51 10.44 -3.52
N GLU A 28 8.58 10.68 -2.59
CA GLU A 28 7.67 9.65 -2.09
C GLU A 28 6.64 9.22 -3.15
N GLU A 29 6.10 10.18 -3.92
CA GLU A 29 5.23 9.90 -5.07
C GLU A 29 5.93 9.04 -6.11
N ASP A 30 7.20 9.33 -6.38
CA ASP A 30 8.04 8.58 -7.30
C ASP A 30 8.34 7.15 -6.81
N ARG A 31 8.62 7.00 -5.50
CA ARG A 31 8.76 5.69 -4.85
C ARG A 31 7.46 4.87 -4.92
N ILE A 32 6.32 5.48 -4.63
CA ILE A 32 5.00 4.83 -4.71
C ILE A 32 4.69 4.42 -6.15
N ARG A 33 4.99 5.28 -7.13
CA ARG A 33 4.79 4.99 -8.55
C ARG A 33 5.57 3.75 -8.99
N ARG A 34 6.85 3.64 -8.61
CA ARG A 34 7.66 2.43 -8.86
C ARG A 34 7.05 1.18 -8.24
N MET A 35 6.66 1.24 -6.96
CA MET A 35 6.02 0.09 -6.29
C MET A 35 4.73 -0.37 -6.99
N LYS A 36 3.90 0.57 -7.45
CA LYS A 36 2.66 0.26 -8.19
C LYS A 36 2.96 -0.35 -9.55
N TYR A 37 4.00 0.14 -10.23
CA TYR A 37 4.47 -0.44 -11.49
C TYR A 37 4.92 -1.89 -11.32
N ASP A 38 5.75 -2.17 -10.32
CA ASP A 38 6.22 -3.54 -10.02
C ASP A 38 5.06 -4.50 -9.72
N LEU A 39 4.07 -4.03 -8.97
CA LEU A 39 2.85 -4.80 -8.71
C LEU A 39 2.05 -5.07 -10.01
N GLN A 40 1.93 -4.09 -10.89
CA GLN A 40 1.26 -4.27 -12.17
C GLN A 40 1.99 -5.30 -13.03
N GLU A 41 3.32 -5.24 -13.05
CA GLU A 41 4.16 -6.17 -13.80
C GLU A 41 4.05 -7.60 -13.24
N LEU A 42 4.04 -7.75 -11.91
CA LEU A 42 3.78 -9.03 -11.26
C LEU A 42 2.40 -9.62 -11.63
N ARG A 43 1.37 -8.77 -11.78
CA ARG A 43 0.04 -9.18 -12.24
C ARG A 43 0.07 -9.64 -13.70
N ARG A 44 0.75 -8.90 -14.59
CA ARG A 44 0.88 -9.25 -16.01
C ARG A 44 1.56 -10.60 -16.23
N LYS A 45 2.65 -10.86 -15.51
CA LYS A 45 3.38 -12.16 -15.59
C LYS A 45 2.51 -13.37 -15.25
N GLY A 46 1.47 -13.18 -14.44
CA GLY A 46 0.50 -14.24 -14.10
C GLY A 46 -0.64 -14.41 -15.12
N ALA A 47 -0.85 -13.44 -16.01
CA ALA A 47 -1.98 -13.44 -16.95
C ALA A 47 -1.81 -14.50 -18.03
N LYS A 48 -2.87 -15.31 -18.24
CA LYS A 48 -2.89 -16.34 -19.29
C LYS A 48 -2.80 -15.67 -20.67
N SER A 49 -1.87 -16.15 -21.49
CA SER A 49 -1.74 -15.79 -22.90
C SER A 49 -2.60 -16.71 -23.75
N TYR A 50 -3.50 -16.16 -24.55
CA TYR A 50 -4.36 -16.92 -25.47
C TYR A 50 -3.56 -17.77 -26.48
N ALA A 51 -2.29 -17.43 -26.73
CA ALA A 51 -1.41 -18.17 -27.62
C ALA A 51 -0.92 -19.52 -27.04
N ARG A 52 -1.11 -19.77 -25.75
CA ARG A 52 -0.60 -20.99 -25.08
C ARG A 52 -1.77 -21.89 -24.67
N GLN A 53 -1.72 -23.15 -25.10
CA GLN A 53 -2.66 -24.16 -24.60
C GLN A 53 -2.33 -24.44 -23.12
N TYR A 54 -3.24 -24.05 -22.23
CA TYR A 54 -3.12 -24.33 -20.81
C TYR A 54 -3.88 -25.60 -20.47
N GLY A 55 -3.23 -26.50 -19.73
CA GLY A 55 -3.94 -27.63 -19.12
C GLY A 55 -5.03 -27.15 -18.14
N GLU A 56 -6.00 -28.03 -17.88
CA GLU A 56 -7.20 -27.74 -17.09
C GLU A 56 -6.90 -27.25 -15.66
N ARG A 57 -5.78 -27.69 -15.07
CA ARG A 57 -5.32 -27.25 -13.73
C ARG A 57 -3.91 -26.65 -13.77
N THR A 58 -3.84 -25.32 -13.85
CA THR A 58 -2.57 -24.56 -13.83
C THR A 58 -2.52 -23.57 -12.67
N CYS A 59 -1.32 -23.26 -12.19
CA CYS A 59 -1.12 -22.23 -11.18
C CYS A 59 -1.46 -20.85 -11.74
N ALA A 60 -2.32 -20.08 -11.07
CA ALA A 60 -2.70 -18.72 -11.52
C ALA A 60 -1.59 -17.65 -11.46
N ARG A 61 -0.37 -18.02 -11.04
CA ARG A 61 0.77 -17.10 -10.91
C ARG A 61 1.93 -17.45 -11.82
N CYS A 62 2.39 -18.70 -11.79
CA CYS A 62 3.51 -19.16 -12.62
C CYS A 62 3.06 -20.01 -13.81
N GLN A 63 1.76 -20.28 -13.95
CA GLN A 63 1.14 -21.05 -15.05
C GLN A 63 1.61 -22.49 -15.21
N ARG A 64 2.48 -22.97 -14.31
CA ARG A 64 2.91 -24.38 -14.30
C ARG A 64 1.70 -25.29 -14.02
N PRO A 65 1.65 -26.47 -14.65
CA PRO A 65 0.60 -27.45 -14.39
C PRO A 65 0.62 -27.88 -12.93
N LEU A 66 -0.56 -28.11 -12.38
CA LEU A 66 -0.78 -28.62 -11.02
C LEU A 66 -1.14 -30.10 -11.13
N GLY A 67 -0.49 -30.94 -10.33
CA GLY A 67 -0.77 -32.37 -10.33
C GLY A 67 -2.12 -32.72 -9.72
N LYS A 68 -2.57 -33.95 -9.91
CA LYS A 68 -3.75 -34.48 -9.18
C LYS A 68 -3.36 -34.92 -7.76
N PHE A 69 -2.23 -35.62 -7.63
CA PHE A 69 -1.75 -36.20 -6.37
C PHE A 69 -0.64 -35.37 -5.70
N TRP A 70 0.37 -34.95 -6.47
CA TRP A 70 1.48 -34.13 -5.98
C TRP A 70 1.35 -32.69 -6.47
N ASN A 71 1.51 -31.70 -5.57
CA ASN A 71 1.35 -30.27 -5.89
C ASN A 71 0.01 -29.93 -6.57
N SER A 72 -1.10 -30.37 -5.96
CA SER A 72 -2.48 -30.08 -6.40
C SER A 72 -2.89 -28.60 -6.30
N GLY A 73 -1.98 -27.77 -5.80
CA GLY A 73 -2.19 -26.36 -5.52
C GLY A 73 -3.20 -26.13 -4.39
N ALA A 74 -3.28 -24.88 -3.93
CA ALA A 74 -4.29 -24.47 -2.96
C ALA A 74 -4.88 -23.11 -3.33
N VAL A 75 -6.07 -22.82 -2.79
CA VAL A 75 -6.82 -21.60 -3.07
C VAL A 75 -6.31 -20.44 -2.23
N CYS A 76 -5.88 -19.36 -2.87
CA CYS A 76 -5.42 -18.16 -2.20
C CYS A 76 -6.53 -17.51 -1.37
N ARG A 77 -6.30 -17.27 -0.07
CA ARG A 77 -7.25 -16.60 0.84
C ARG A 77 -7.50 -15.11 0.52
N GLY A 78 -6.82 -14.54 -0.48
CA GLY A 78 -6.97 -13.13 -0.87
C GLY A 78 -7.71 -12.90 -2.18
N CYS A 79 -7.64 -13.84 -3.13
CA CYS A 79 -8.24 -13.68 -4.47
C CYS A 79 -8.90 -14.95 -5.01
N SER A 80 -8.99 -16.00 -4.19
CA SER A 80 -9.63 -17.27 -4.53
C SER A 80 -9.05 -18.02 -5.74
N HIS A 81 -7.89 -17.60 -6.27
CA HIS A 81 -7.20 -18.34 -7.31
C HIS A 81 -6.37 -19.50 -6.78
N ARG A 82 -6.33 -20.61 -7.53
CA ARG A 82 -5.50 -21.79 -7.22
C ARG A 82 -4.03 -21.55 -7.61
N ILE A 83 -3.11 -21.80 -6.67
CA ILE A 83 -1.67 -21.58 -6.84
C ILE A 83 -0.83 -22.76 -6.35
N CYS A 84 0.35 -22.97 -6.94
CA CYS A 84 1.32 -23.96 -6.48
C CYS A 84 2.01 -23.53 -5.17
N ASN A 85 2.70 -24.47 -4.50
CA ASN A 85 3.39 -24.18 -3.24
C ASN A 85 4.42 -23.05 -3.36
N LYS A 86 5.16 -22.99 -4.47
CA LYS A 86 6.19 -21.96 -4.74
C LYS A 86 5.63 -20.55 -4.91
N CYS A 87 4.33 -20.40 -5.19
CA CYS A 87 3.69 -19.09 -5.34
C CYS A 87 2.93 -18.64 -4.08
N ARG A 88 3.05 -19.40 -2.98
CA ARG A 88 2.54 -19.04 -1.66
C ARG A 88 3.58 -18.21 -0.92
N VAL A 89 3.13 -17.20 -0.21
CA VAL A 89 3.95 -16.35 0.65
C VAL A 89 3.30 -16.28 2.02
N GLY A 90 4.10 -16.46 3.07
CA GLY A 90 3.67 -16.61 4.47
C GLY A 90 3.63 -18.07 4.91
N ALA A 91 3.71 -18.29 6.23
CA ALA A 91 3.67 -19.62 6.84
C ALA A 91 2.22 -20.10 7.08
N ALA A 92 1.67 -19.84 8.27
CA ALA A 92 0.35 -20.34 8.67
C ALA A 92 -0.84 -19.71 7.91
N ILE A 93 -0.76 -18.40 7.62
CA ILE A 93 -1.77 -17.66 6.84
C ILE A 93 -1.14 -17.17 5.55
N TRP A 94 -1.05 -18.06 4.57
CA TRP A 94 -0.42 -17.75 3.29
C TRP A 94 -1.39 -17.08 2.32
N LYS A 95 -0.82 -16.29 1.42
CA LYS A 95 -1.49 -15.71 0.24
C LYS A 95 -0.63 -15.92 -1.00
N CYS A 96 -1.19 -15.66 -2.18
CA CYS A 96 -0.38 -15.66 -3.40
C CYS A 96 0.56 -14.46 -3.44
N THR A 97 1.67 -14.58 -4.18
CA THR A 97 2.65 -13.51 -4.41
C THR A 97 2.01 -12.16 -4.77
N VAL A 98 1.01 -12.14 -5.66
CA VAL A 98 0.31 -10.89 -6.05
C VAL A 98 -0.49 -10.28 -4.90
N CYS A 99 -1.22 -11.08 -4.11
CA CYS A 99 -1.98 -10.57 -2.96
C CYS A 99 -1.06 -10.10 -1.84
N HIS A 100 0.10 -10.74 -1.69
CA HIS A 100 1.14 -10.31 -0.76
C HIS A 100 1.68 -8.95 -1.18
N ALA A 101 2.18 -8.83 -2.42
CA ALA A 101 2.70 -7.58 -2.95
C ALA A 101 1.66 -6.44 -2.93
N TYR A 102 0.39 -6.72 -3.25
CA TYR A 102 -0.68 -5.73 -3.16
C TYR A 102 -0.85 -5.18 -1.74
N ARG A 103 -0.82 -6.06 -0.73
CA ARG A 103 -0.86 -5.64 0.68
C ARG A 103 0.37 -4.79 1.03
N ASP A 104 1.56 -5.20 0.60
CA ASP A 104 2.79 -4.46 0.87
C ASP A 104 2.74 -3.05 0.28
N VAL A 105 2.27 -2.90 -0.96
CA VAL A 105 2.07 -1.58 -1.59
C VAL A 105 1.09 -0.76 -0.77
N LYS A 106 -0.08 -1.30 -0.41
CA LYS A 106 -1.11 -0.60 0.35
C LYS A 106 -0.62 -0.10 1.72
N ILE A 107 0.21 -0.90 2.38
CA ILE A 107 0.81 -0.53 3.68
C ILE A 107 1.92 0.52 3.47
N LYS A 108 2.89 0.23 2.60
CA LYS A 108 4.09 1.05 2.40
C LYS A 108 3.79 2.39 1.75
N SER A 109 2.75 2.51 0.93
CA SER A 109 2.29 3.78 0.37
C SER A 109 1.42 4.59 1.33
N GLY A 110 1.03 4.01 2.46
CA GLY A 110 0.10 4.61 3.41
C GLY A 110 -1.33 4.74 2.91
N GLU A 111 -1.70 4.08 1.81
CA GLU A 111 -3.08 4.05 1.30
C GLU A 111 -4.08 3.57 2.37
N TRP A 112 -3.68 2.63 3.22
CA TRP A 112 -4.50 2.18 4.35
C TRP A 112 -4.92 3.32 5.30
N PHE A 113 -4.03 4.29 5.52
CA PHE A 113 -4.27 5.43 6.41
C PHE A 113 -5.15 6.48 5.73
N LEU A 114 -4.91 6.73 4.43
CA LEU A 114 -5.69 7.69 3.65
C LEU A 114 -7.16 7.24 3.50
N GLU A 115 -7.39 5.95 3.28
CA GLU A 115 -8.73 5.36 3.25
C GLU A 115 -9.45 5.48 4.61
N GLU A 116 -8.74 5.39 5.72
CA GLU A 116 -9.33 5.51 7.04
C GLU A 116 -9.62 6.98 7.40
N LYS A 117 -8.70 7.87 7.03
CA LYS A 117 -8.88 9.32 7.17
C LYS A 117 -10.08 9.81 6.37
N SER A 118 -10.29 9.34 5.14
CA SER A 118 -11.41 9.78 4.30
C SER A 118 -12.77 9.36 4.85
N LYS A 119 -12.86 8.25 5.60
CA LYS A 119 -14.07 7.87 6.34
C LYS A 119 -14.33 8.78 7.53
N LYS A 120 -13.28 9.13 8.30
CA LYS A 120 -13.40 9.96 9.51
C LYS A 120 -13.59 11.44 9.20
N PHE A 121 -12.99 11.91 8.11
CA PHE A 121 -13.02 13.29 7.65
C PHE A 121 -13.46 13.33 6.18
N PRO A 122 -14.75 13.13 5.89
CA PRO A 122 -15.27 13.25 4.54
C PRO A 122 -14.95 14.66 4.00
N VAL A 123 -14.55 14.74 2.74
CA VAL A 123 -14.26 16.03 2.10
C VAL A 123 -15.58 16.76 1.91
N THR A 124 -15.91 17.66 2.84
CA THR A 124 -16.99 18.63 2.65
C THR A 124 -16.58 19.59 1.52
N THR A 125 -17.23 19.47 0.37
CA THR A 125 -17.14 20.38 -0.78
C THR A 125 -17.85 21.71 -0.54
N GLY A 126 -17.88 22.19 0.72
CA GLY A 126 -18.60 23.39 1.16
C GLY A 126 -17.65 24.49 1.65
N LEU A 127 -17.50 25.54 0.84
CA LEU A 127 -17.27 26.97 1.14
C LEU A 127 -16.17 27.45 2.10
N TYR A 128 -15.41 26.58 2.76
CA TYR A 128 -14.22 27.02 3.48
C TYR A 128 -12.99 26.72 2.64
N ALA A 129 -12.44 27.77 2.02
CA ALA A 129 -11.12 27.75 1.43
C ALA A 129 -10.14 27.31 2.52
N LYS A 130 -9.83 26.01 2.55
CA LYS A 130 -8.81 25.46 3.44
C LYS A 130 -7.55 26.31 3.23
N PRO A 131 -6.90 26.80 4.30
CA PRO A 131 -5.63 27.45 4.16
C PRO A 131 -4.73 26.55 3.29
N LYS A 132 -4.31 27.09 2.14
CA LYS A 132 -3.58 26.42 1.06
C LYS A 132 -2.16 26.00 1.46
N LEU A 133 -1.90 25.76 2.75
CA LEU A 133 -0.74 24.98 3.14
C LEU A 133 -1.08 23.53 2.79
N HIS A 134 -0.60 23.13 1.63
CA HIS A 134 -0.40 21.73 1.33
C HIS A 134 0.75 21.26 2.24
N ILE A 135 0.54 21.19 3.55
CA ILE A 135 1.34 20.35 4.44
C ILE A 135 0.59 19.03 4.43
N SER A 136 1.13 18.04 3.72
CA SER A 136 0.50 16.73 3.71
C SER A 136 0.78 16.06 5.05
N ILE A 137 -0.27 15.60 5.71
CA ILE A 137 -0.12 14.61 6.79
C ILE A 137 0.45 13.36 6.13
N VAL A 138 1.75 13.14 6.28
CA VAL A 138 2.43 11.95 5.78
C VAL A 138 1.98 10.78 6.66
N PRO A 139 1.49 9.67 6.09
CA PRO A 139 1.21 8.48 6.88
C PRO A 139 2.48 8.08 7.63
N PRO A 140 2.39 7.69 8.93
CA PRO A 140 3.57 7.34 9.70
C PRO A 140 4.36 6.26 8.95
N THR A 141 5.68 6.45 8.82
CA THR A 141 6.56 5.48 8.18
C THR A 141 6.35 4.12 8.87
N PRO A 142 5.93 3.06 8.15
CA PRO A 142 5.71 1.78 8.78
C PRO A 142 7.05 1.30 9.38
N PRO A 143 7.08 0.88 10.66
CA PRO A 143 8.32 0.49 11.32
C PRO A 143 8.99 -0.67 10.55
N PRO A 144 10.33 -0.68 10.46
CA PRO A 144 11.09 -1.57 9.58
C PRO A 144 10.98 -3.07 9.92
N HIS A 145 10.38 -3.46 11.05
CA HIS A 145 10.37 -4.83 11.56
C HIS A 145 8.99 -5.32 12.07
N LEU A 146 7.89 -4.91 11.43
CA LEU A 146 6.58 -5.50 11.77
C LEU A 146 6.19 -6.61 10.79
N ASP A 147 6.15 -7.85 11.27
CA ASP A 147 5.59 -8.98 10.52
C ASP A 147 4.06 -8.86 10.45
N TYR A 148 3.55 -8.19 9.42
CA TYR A 148 2.12 -8.05 9.13
C TYR A 148 1.40 -9.39 8.82
N HIS A 149 2.12 -10.52 8.85
CA HIS A 149 1.61 -11.88 8.60
C HIS A 149 0.72 -12.43 9.73
N SER A 150 0.94 -12.03 10.99
CA SER A 150 0.21 -12.56 12.17
C SER A 150 -1.06 -11.76 12.51
N LEU A 151 -1.14 -10.50 12.11
CA LEU A 151 -2.12 -9.52 12.60
C LEU A 151 -3.50 -9.58 11.91
N SER A 152 -3.66 -10.46 10.91
CA SER A 152 -4.92 -10.63 10.17
C SER A 152 -5.84 -11.71 10.76
N ARG A 153 -5.49 -12.31 11.91
CA ARG A 153 -6.25 -13.42 12.50
C ARG A 153 -7.43 -12.99 13.39
N SER A 154 -7.41 -11.78 13.98
CA SER A 154 -8.35 -11.45 15.07
C SER A 154 -9.32 -10.29 14.80
N GLY A 155 -9.47 -9.83 13.55
CA GLY A 155 -10.32 -8.65 13.28
C GLY A 155 -9.88 -7.40 14.05
N VAL A 156 -8.62 -7.36 14.49
CA VAL A 156 -8.06 -6.25 15.25
C VAL A 156 -7.98 -5.06 14.32
N LYS A 157 -8.87 -4.10 14.55
CA LYS A 157 -8.79 -2.79 13.94
C LYS A 157 -7.44 -2.18 14.32
N TYR A 158 -6.75 -1.57 13.36
CA TYR A 158 -5.39 -0.98 13.45
C TYR A 158 -5.17 0.08 14.56
N TYR A 159 -6.11 0.25 15.50
CA TYR A 159 -6.19 1.39 16.41
C TYR A 159 -5.20 1.38 17.59
N PHE A 160 -4.31 0.40 17.76
CA PHE A 160 -3.58 0.27 19.05
C PHE A 160 -2.07 -0.02 19.01
N LEU A 161 -1.37 0.10 17.88
CA LEU A 161 0.09 -0.14 17.87
C LEU A 161 0.96 1.02 17.38
N PHE A 162 0.39 2.22 17.20
CA PHE A 162 1.18 3.44 17.24
C PHE A 162 0.80 4.16 18.54
N PRO A 163 1.63 4.11 19.60
CA PRO A 163 1.45 5.04 20.69
C PRO A 163 1.55 6.44 20.10
N PHE A 164 0.43 7.16 20.16
CA PHE A 164 0.37 8.60 20.00
C PHE A 164 1.40 9.21 20.94
N PHE A 165 2.57 9.59 20.42
CA PHE A 165 3.36 10.66 21.02
C PHE A 165 2.95 11.96 20.35
N PHE A 166 1.76 12.42 20.72
CA PHE A 166 1.41 13.83 20.73
C PHE A 166 0.81 14.07 22.13
N THR A 167 1.69 14.33 23.09
CA THR A 167 1.31 15.04 24.31
C THR A 167 1.78 16.49 24.15
N SER A 168 0.92 17.39 24.62
CA SER A 168 0.95 18.86 24.56
C SER A 168 2.29 19.53 24.78
#